data_AF-A0A4D6XV45-F1
#
_entry.id   AF-A0A4D6XV45-F1
#
_cell.length_a   1.000
_cell.length_b   1.000
_cell.length_c   1.000
_cell.angle_alpha   90.00
_cell.angle_beta   90.00
_cell.angle_gamma   90.00
#
_symmetry.space_group_name_H-M   'P 1'
#
loop_
_entity.id
_entity.type
_entity.pdbx_description
1 polymer ?
#
loop_
_entity_poly.entity_id
_entity_poly.type
_entity_poly.pdbx_seq_one_letter_code
_entity_poly.pdbx_strand_id
1 'polypeptide(L)'
;MNKIQSFSYIPIISFILTSLFICFIILFLGYVLGGKSKSNKKDIPFESGITSIGNTKIRFSIHFYLIAMFFVIFDIESIYLYSWSVSIHFSKWMGFIEAILFITTLLISLFYLLSTKSLYWNEKKKFKY
;
A
#
# COMPACT_ATOMS: atom_id res chain seq x y z
N MET A 1 -19.78 23.18 -22.53
CA MET A 1 -19.55 22.29 -21.36
C MET A 1 -18.08 21.89 -21.16
N ASN A 2 -17.26 21.71 -22.21
CA ASN A 2 -15.83 21.32 -22.04
C ASN A 2 -14.93 22.31 -21.28
N LYS A 3 -15.11 23.64 -21.44
CA LYS A 3 -14.26 24.63 -20.76
C LYS A 3 -14.46 24.67 -19.24
N ILE A 4 -15.67 24.43 -18.76
CA ILE A 4 -16.02 24.51 -17.32
C ILE A 4 -15.42 23.30 -16.58
N GLN A 5 -15.45 22.11 -17.19
CA GLN A 5 -14.79 20.93 -16.64
C GLN A 5 -13.26 21.06 -16.62
N SER A 6 -12.62 21.64 -17.64
CA SER A 6 -11.17 21.84 -17.61
C SER A 6 -10.70 22.74 -16.45
N PHE A 7 -11.45 23.80 -16.11
CA PHE A 7 -11.14 24.65 -14.96
C PHE A 7 -11.24 23.91 -13.61
N SER A 8 -12.05 22.87 -13.51
CA SER A 8 -12.14 22.05 -12.29
C SER A 8 -10.91 21.17 -12.05
N TYR A 9 -10.28 20.65 -13.11
CA TYR A 9 -9.10 19.76 -12.96
C TYR A 9 -7.76 20.51 -12.91
N ILE A 10 -7.68 21.71 -13.51
CA ILE A 10 -6.50 22.59 -13.48
C ILE A 10 -5.93 22.79 -12.06
N PRO A 11 -6.70 23.13 -11.01
CA PRO A 11 -6.15 23.34 -9.67
C PRO A 11 -5.54 22.08 -9.06
N ILE A 12 -6.14 20.91 -9.29
CA ILE A 12 -5.65 19.62 -8.78
C ILE A 12 -4.32 19.26 -9.43
N ILE A 13 -4.23 19.40 -10.76
CA ILE A 13 -3.00 19.15 -11.51
C ILE A 13 -1.90 20.12 -11.06
N SER A 14 -2.22 21.40 -10.93
CA SER A 14 -1.29 22.43 -10.45
C SER A 14 -0.77 22.12 -9.04
N PHE A 15 -1.62 21.64 -8.14
CA PHE A 15 -1.23 21.26 -6.79
C PHE A 15 -0.26 20.08 -6.78
N ILE A 16 -0.55 19.02 -7.52
CA ILE A 16 0.33 17.84 -7.64
C ILE A 16 1.69 18.25 -8.21
N LEU A 17 1.69 19.07 -9.27
CA LEU A 17 2.92 19.53 -9.91
C LEU A 17 3.78 20.37 -8.97
N THR A 18 3.15 21.30 -8.25
CA THR A 18 3.84 22.19 -7.30
C THR A 18 4.41 21.41 -6.12
N SER A 19 3.65 20.43 -5.59
CA SER A 19 4.11 19.55 -4.51
C SER A 19 5.33 18.72 -4.93
N LEU A 20 5.26 18.08 -6.10
CA LEU A 20 6.38 17.30 -6.65
C LEU A 20 7.59 18.20 -6.92
N PHE A 21 7.38 19.40 -7.46
CA PHE A 21 8.42 20.37 -7.73
C PHE A 21 9.15 20.79 -6.45
N ILE A 22 8.41 21.09 -5.38
CA ILE A 22 8.99 21.43 -4.07
C ILE A 22 9.77 20.24 -3.49
N CYS A 23 9.21 19.03 -3.55
CA CYS A 23 9.90 17.83 -3.08
C CYS A 23 11.21 17.61 -3.86
N PHE A 24 11.19 17.81 -5.17
CA PHE A 24 12.38 17.70 -6.02
C PHE A 24 13.42 18.77 -5.68
N ILE A 25 13.01 20.03 -5.49
CA ILE A 25 13.91 21.11 -5.08
C ILE A 25 14.61 20.78 -3.77
N ILE A 26 13.88 20.32 -2.75
CA ILE A 26 14.46 20.01 -1.45
C ILE A 26 15.49 18.86 -1.57
N LEU A 27 15.16 17.79 -2.31
CA LEU A 27 16.08 16.69 -2.56
C LEU A 27 17.30 17.13 -3.38
N PHE A 28 17.11 17.98 -4.39
CA PHE A 28 18.17 18.53 -5.22
C PHE A 28 19.13 19.42 -4.42
N LEU A 29 18.59 20.34 -3.61
CA LEU A 29 19.38 21.15 -2.69
C LEU A 29 20.12 20.26 -1.68
N GLY A 30 19.46 19.25 -1.11
CA GLY A 30 20.12 18.28 -0.22
C GLY A 30 21.27 17.53 -0.89
N TYR A 31 21.14 17.19 -2.17
CA TYR A 31 22.19 16.54 -2.95
C TYR A 31 23.36 17.47 -3.31
N VAL A 32 23.08 18.75 -3.61
CA VAL A 32 24.08 19.75 -4.00
C VAL A 32 24.82 20.30 -2.78
N LEU A 33 24.10 20.63 -1.70
CA LEU A 33 24.64 21.18 -0.46
C LEU A 33 25.20 20.07 0.46
N GLY A 34 24.77 18.82 0.27
CA GLY A 34 25.21 17.68 1.06
C GLY A 34 26.68 17.34 0.81
N GLY A 35 27.44 17.15 1.89
CA GLY A 35 28.85 16.77 1.82
C GLY A 35 29.05 15.41 1.16
N LYS A 36 29.65 15.39 -0.03
CA LYS A 36 29.99 14.15 -0.75
C LYS A 36 31.27 13.54 -0.18
N SER A 37 31.12 12.64 0.78
CA SER A 37 32.24 11.82 1.30
C SER A 37 32.12 10.40 0.77
N LYS A 38 32.95 10.08 -0.24
CA LYS A 38 33.00 8.75 -0.85
C LYS A 38 33.95 7.87 -0.03
N SER A 39 33.42 6.89 0.68
CA SER A 39 34.20 5.91 1.43
C SER A 39 33.56 4.54 1.25
N ASN A 40 34.37 3.53 0.90
CA ASN A 40 33.89 2.15 0.70
C ASN A 40 33.21 1.57 1.95
N LYS A 41 33.49 2.11 3.15
CA LYS A 41 32.86 1.70 4.41
C LYS A 41 31.48 2.33 4.66
N LYS A 42 31.10 3.36 3.90
CA LYS A 42 29.76 3.99 3.98
C LYS A 42 28.75 3.31 3.06
N ASP A 43 29.23 2.70 1.98
CA ASP A 43 28.41 2.06 0.96
C ASP A 43 28.10 0.57 1.29
N ILE A 44 28.56 0.07 2.45
CA ILE A 44 28.24 -1.28 2.95
C ILE A 44 26.98 -1.24 3.85
N PRO A 45 26.08 -2.25 3.76
CA PRO A 45 24.94 -2.37 4.68
C PRO A 45 25.41 -2.35 6.14
N PHE A 46 24.74 -1.56 6.96
CA PHE A 46 25.09 -1.45 8.37
C PHE A 46 24.63 -2.70 9.13
N GLU A 47 25.59 -3.45 9.66
CA GLU A 47 25.34 -4.62 10.50
C GLU A 47 26.26 -4.55 11.72
N SER A 48 26.17 -3.47 12.52
CA SER A 48 26.92 -3.27 13.78
C SER A 48 28.44 -3.52 13.71
N GLY A 49 29.07 -3.25 12.56
CA GLY A 49 30.52 -3.41 12.36
C GLY A 49 30.97 -4.81 11.92
N ILE A 50 30.05 -5.76 11.70
CA ILE A 50 30.35 -7.02 11.03
C ILE A 50 30.15 -6.89 9.53
N THR A 51 30.98 -7.57 8.74
CA THR A 51 30.74 -7.71 7.30
C THR A 51 29.48 -8.53 7.11
N SER A 52 28.51 -8.02 6.36
CA SER A 52 27.27 -8.73 6.10
C SER A 52 27.56 -10.09 5.45
N ILE A 53 27.37 -11.17 6.23
CA ILE A 53 27.50 -12.55 5.79
C ILE A 53 26.07 -13.08 5.68
N GLY A 54 25.64 -13.35 4.45
CA GLY A 54 24.31 -13.93 4.25
C GLY A 54 23.79 -13.73 2.83
N ASN A 55 23.11 -14.75 2.33
CA ASN A 55 22.37 -14.65 1.08
C ASN A 55 21.07 -13.87 1.36
N THR A 56 20.86 -12.72 0.70
CA THR A 56 19.68 -11.84 0.86
C THR A 56 18.35 -12.51 0.45
N LYS A 57 18.40 -13.75 -0.06
CA LYS A 57 17.23 -14.54 -0.46
C LYS A 57 16.56 -15.22 0.74
N ILE A 58 16.15 -14.43 1.72
CA ILE A 58 15.29 -14.92 2.80
C ILE A 58 13.88 -15.00 2.22
N ARG A 59 13.23 -16.17 2.31
CA ARG A 59 11.81 -16.28 1.95
C ARG A 59 11.02 -15.49 2.99
N PHE A 60 10.52 -14.33 2.60
CA PHE A 60 9.56 -13.58 3.41
C PHE A 60 8.33 -14.43 3.67
N SER A 61 7.73 -14.24 4.85
CA SER A 61 6.59 -15.06 5.26
C SER A 61 5.42 -14.89 4.28
N ILE A 62 4.72 -15.99 4.00
CA ILE A 62 3.53 -16.04 3.13
C ILE A 62 2.41 -15.10 3.61
N HIS A 63 2.43 -14.68 4.89
CA HIS A 63 1.42 -13.81 5.47
C HIS A 63 1.29 -12.47 4.74
N PHE A 64 2.41 -11.87 4.29
CA PHE A 64 2.37 -10.61 3.54
C PHE A 64 1.63 -10.76 2.21
N TYR A 65 1.75 -11.92 1.57
CA TYR A 65 1.03 -12.23 0.34
C TYR A 65 -0.48 -12.35 0.57
N LEU A 66 -0.89 -13.07 1.62
CA LEU A 66 -2.31 -13.23 1.95
C LEU A 66 -2.98 -11.89 2.27
N ILE A 67 -2.31 -11.01 3.01
CA ILE A 67 -2.80 -9.66 3.33
C ILE A 67 -2.92 -8.81 2.05
N ALA A 68 -1.91 -8.85 1.17
CA ALA A 68 -1.94 -8.11 -0.09
C ALA A 68 -3.04 -8.60 -1.03
N MET A 69 -3.22 -9.92 -1.17
CA MET A 69 -4.28 -10.51 -1.97
C MET A 69 -5.66 -10.13 -1.44
N PHE A 70 -5.85 -10.16 -0.12
CA PHE A 70 -7.09 -9.72 0.52
C PHE A 70 -7.36 -8.24 0.29
N PHE A 71 -6.34 -7.38 0.39
CA PHE A 71 -6.46 -5.95 0.12
C PHE A 71 -6.94 -5.67 -1.31
N VAL A 72 -6.41 -6.37 -2.31
CA VAL A 72 -6.83 -6.23 -3.71
C VAL A 72 -8.29 -6.64 -3.91
N ILE A 73 -8.71 -7.76 -3.30
CA ILE A 73 -10.11 -8.22 -3.38
C ILE A 73 -11.05 -7.21 -2.71
N PHE A 74 -10.69 -6.74 -1.50
CA PHE A 74 -11.44 -5.71 -0.78
C PHE A 74 -11.58 -4.41 -1.58
N ASP A 75 -10.50 -3.98 -2.26
CA ASP A 75 -10.50 -2.77 -3.08
C ASP A 75 -11.46 -2.90 -4.29
N ILE A 76 -11.46 -4.07 -4.95
CA ILE A 76 -12.39 -4.37 -6.04
C ILE A 76 -13.85 -4.33 -5.55
N GLU A 77 -14.14 -4.90 -4.38
CA GLU A 77 -15.49 -4.88 -3.80
C GLU A 77 -15.94 -3.45 -3.43
N SER A 78 -15.01 -2.59 -3.00
CA SER A 78 -15.31 -1.18 -2.73
C SER A 78 -15.76 -0.42 -3.99
N ILE A 79 -15.19 -0.72 -5.16
CA ILE A 79 -15.62 -0.16 -6.44
C ILE A 79 -17.04 -0.59 -6.80
N TYR A 80 -17.41 -1.84 -6.51
CA TYR A 80 -18.79 -2.31 -6.70
C TYR A 80 -19.77 -1.57 -5.78
N LEU A 81 -19.43 -1.41 -4.50
CA LEU A 81 -20.24 -0.65 -3.55
C LEU A 81 -20.36 0.84 -3.95
N TYR A 82 -19.30 1.44 -4.48
CA TYR A 82 -19.33 2.80 -5.01
C TYR A 82 -20.26 2.92 -6.22
N SER A 83 -20.18 1.99 -7.17
CA SER A 83 -21.05 1.97 -8.36
C SER A 83 -22.52 1.80 -7.99
N TRP A 84 -22.80 0.94 -7.00
CA TRP A 84 -24.13 0.82 -6.41
C TRP A 84 -24.55 2.13 -5.71
N SER A 85 -23.66 2.76 -4.94
CA SER A 85 -23.93 4.00 -4.20
C SER A 85 -24.37 5.15 -5.10
N VAL A 86 -23.78 5.28 -6.29
CA VAL A 86 -24.16 6.30 -7.28
C VAL A 86 -25.55 6.03 -7.90
N SER A 87 -26.01 4.77 -7.92
CA SER A 87 -27.24 4.32 -8.59
C SER A 87 -28.37 3.87 -7.64
N ILE A 88 -28.28 4.21 -6.34
CA ILE A 88 -29.25 3.80 -5.29
C ILE A 88 -30.70 4.09 -5.70
N HIS A 89 -30.95 5.23 -6.34
CA HIS A 89 -32.31 5.64 -6.75
C HIS A 89 -32.98 4.68 -7.75
N PHE A 90 -32.19 3.99 -8.58
CA PHE A 90 -32.72 3.05 -9.58
C PHE A 90 -32.86 1.64 -9.03
N SER A 91 -31.94 1.22 -8.16
CA SER A 91 -31.83 -0.17 -7.69
C SER A 91 -32.82 -0.53 -6.58
N LYS A 92 -33.41 0.47 -5.91
CA LYS A 92 -34.45 0.32 -4.86
C LYS A 92 -34.04 -0.75 -3.82
N TRP A 93 -34.98 -1.58 -3.40
CA TRP A 93 -34.77 -2.62 -2.39
C TRP A 93 -33.87 -3.77 -2.84
N MET A 94 -33.87 -4.09 -4.15
CA MET A 94 -33.08 -5.20 -4.69
C MET A 94 -31.58 -4.90 -4.55
N GLY A 95 -31.14 -3.71 -4.98
CA GLY A 95 -29.75 -3.31 -4.83
C GLY A 95 -29.32 -3.15 -3.37
N PHE A 96 -30.23 -2.76 -2.48
CA PHE A 96 -29.91 -2.67 -1.05
C PHE A 96 -29.57 -4.03 -0.44
N ILE A 97 -30.31 -5.08 -0.81
CA ILE A 97 -30.02 -6.45 -0.37
C ILE A 97 -28.68 -6.92 -0.94
N GLU A 98 -28.41 -6.64 -2.22
CA GLU A 98 -27.12 -6.96 -2.84
C GLU A 98 -25.95 -6.25 -2.12
N ALA A 99 -26.07 -4.96 -1.82
CA ALA A 99 -25.03 -4.22 -1.10
C ALA A 99 -24.76 -4.80 0.31
N ILE A 100 -25.81 -5.21 1.02
CA ILE A 100 -25.68 -5.88 2.32
C ILE A 100 -24.97 -7.24 2.19
N LEU A 101 -25.29 -8.02 1.16
CA LEU A 101 -24.62 -9.30 0.91
C LEU A 101 -23.12 -9.11 0.60
N PHE A 102 -22.77 -8.07 -0.15
CA PHE A 102 -21.37 -7.70 -0.39
C PHE A 102 -20.67 -7.30 0.92
N ILE A 103 -21.24 -6.39 1.70
CA ILE A 103 -20.63 -5.93 2.96
C ILE A 103 -20.46 -7.08 3.97
N THR A 104 -21.47 -7.96 4.08
CA THR A 104 -21.39 -9.11 4.98
C THR A 104 -20.32 -10.11 4.55
N THR A 105 -20.16 -10.35 3.26
CA THR A 105 -19.10 -11.22 2.71
C THR A 105 -17.71 -10.65 3.00
N LEU A 106 -17.52 -9.32 2.89
CA LEU A 106 -16.28 -8.64 3.32
C LEU A 106 -16.00 -8.83 4.80
N LEU A 107 -17.02 -8.64 5.65
CA LEU A 107 -16.88 -8.79 7.09
C LEU A 107 -16.51 -10.22 7.48
N ILE A 108 -17.14 -11.22 6.85
CA ILE A 108 -16.83 -12.64 7.08
C ILE A 108 -15.38 -12.94 6.67
N SER A 109 -14.96 -12.48 5.49
CA SER A 109 -13.61 -12.72 4.97
C SER A 109 -12.54 -12.01 5.82
N LEU A 110 -12.80 -10.77 6.26
CA LEU A 110 -11.93 -10.03 7.17
C LEU A 110 -11.84 -10.73 8.53
N PHE A 111 -12.98 -11.15 9.10
CA PHE A 111 -13.01 -11.85 10.38
C PHE A 111 -12.29 -13.19 10.31
N TYR A 112 -12.40 -13.92 9.21
CA TYR A 112 -11.64 -15.16 8.98
C TYR A 112 -10.13 -14.91 8.98
N LEU A 113 -9.68 -13.88 8.25
CA LEU A 113 -8.26 -13.51 8.19
C LEU A 113 -7.71 -13.07 9.56
N LEU A 114 -8.50 -12.33 10.34
CA LEU A 114 -8.14 -11.92 11.70
C LEU A 114 -8.16 -13.10 12.69
N SER A 115 -9.11 -14.02 12.53
CA SER A 115 -9.27 -15.20 13.39
C SER A 115 -8.23 -16.26 13.12
N THR A 116 -7.64 -16.28 11.92
CA THR A 116 -6.42 -17.04 11.68
C THR A 116 -5.33 -16.38 12.53
N LYS A 117 -5.15 -16.87 13.77
CA LYS A 117 -4.05 -16.55 14.69
C LYS A 117 -2.69 -17.00 14.11
N SER A 118 -2.39 -16.59 12.88
CA SER A 118 -1.13 -16.81 12.18
C SER A 118 -0.08 -15.77 12.57
N LEU A 119 -0.40 -14.89 13.52
CA LEU A 119 0.51 -13.96 14.19
C LEU A 119 1.44 -14.66 15.20
N TYR A 120 1.38 -15.99 15.35
CA TYR A 120 2.40 -16.70 16.11
C TYR A 120 3.67 -16.84 15.26
N TRP A 121 4.54 -15.86 15.43
CA TRP A 121 5.97 -15.97 15.12
C TRP A 121 6.59 -17.05 16.01
N ASN A 122 6.36 -18.32 15.66
CA ASN A 122 7.19 -19.39 16.17
C ASN A 122 8.41 -19.52 15.27
N GLU A 123 9.36 -18.60 15.48
CA GLU A 123 10.75 -18.89 15.19
C GLU A 123 11.22 -20.03 16.10
N LYS A 124 11.01 -21.26 15.65
CA LYS A 124 11.90 -22.35 16.02
C LYS A 124 12.65 -22.81 14.79
N LYS A 125 13.48 -21.93 14.23
CA LYS A 125 14.64 -22.40 13.48
C LYS A 125 15.70 -22.81 14.50
N LYS A 126 15.73 -24.11 14.80
CA LYS A 126 16.94 -24.74 15.35
C LYS A 126 18.04 -24.55 14.31
N PHE A 127 18.89 -23.54 14.49
CA PHE A 127 20.17 -23.51 13.83
C PHE A 127 21.04 -24.58 14.49
N LYS A 128 21.32 -25.63 13.73
CA LYS A 128 22.38 -26.58 14.02
C LYS A 128 23.59 -26.11 13.21
N TYR A 129 24.74 -26.13 13.88
CA TYR A 129 26.09 -25.73 13.46
C TYR A 129 26.37 -24.23 13.60
#